data_AF-A0A2K9EQQ3-F1
#
_entry.id   AF-A0A2K9EQQ3-F1
#
_cell.length_a   1.000
_cell.length_b   1.000
_cell.length_c   1.000
_cell.angle_alpha   90.00
_cell.angle_beta   90.00
_cell.angle_gamma   90.00
#
_symmetry.space_group_name_H-M   'P 1'
#
loop_
_entity.id
_entity.type
_entity.pdbx_description
1 polymer ?
#
loop_
_entity_poly.entity_id
_entity_poly.type
_entity_poly.pdbx_seq_one_letter_code
_entity_poly.pdbx_strand_id
1 'polypeptide(L)'
;MVMRLLGTPRRQTSAAPPARHTRGAASASRAPLAAGDSSREVRDLLADWRTTAYSRIRDRFERAVEEGDLPAESDPALLARYVATLAFGIAVQAASGVPREDLQQMATAAPASGPLH
;
A
#
# COMPACT_ATOMS: atom_id res chain seq x y z
N MET A 1 -21.92 51.02 -36.48
CA MET A 1 -23.27 50.54 -36.89
C MET A 1 -23.63 49.39 -35.94
N VAL A 2 -24.00 49.63 -34.68
CA VAL A 2 -25.33 50.00 -34.10
C VAL A 2 -26.48 49.08 -34.51
N MET A 3 -26.91 48.21 -33.56
CA MET A 3 -28.28 47.82 -33.13
C MET A 3 -28.13 46.46 -32.42
N ARG A 4 -28.21 46.27 -31.10
CA ARG A 4 -29.16 46.66 -30.03
C ARG A 4 -30.63 46.25 -30.31
N LEU A 5 -30.99 45.05 -29.85
CA LEU A 5 -32.33 44.65 -29.39
C LEU A 5 -32.11 43.78 -28.13
N LEU A 6 -32.27 44.26 -26.90
CA LEU A 6 -33.51 44.46 -26.14
C LEU A 6 -34.35 43.17 -25.96
N GLY A 7 -33.96 42.38 -24.96
CA GLY A 7 -34.84 41.44 -24.25
C GLY A 7 -34.69 41.69 -22.75
N THR A 8 -35.73 42.28 -22.16
CA THR A 8 -35.80 42.78 -20.77
C THR A 8 -35.94 41.67 -19.73
N PRO A 9 -35.60 41.96 -18.46
CA PRO A 9 -35.38 40.96 -17.41
C PRO A 9 -36.68 40.51 -16.75
N ARG A 10 -36.83 39.20 -16.55
CA ARG A 10 -37.90 38.66 -15.70
C ARG A 10 -37.47 38.70 -14.24
N ARG A 11 -37.92 39.73 -13.52
CA ARG A 11 -37.94 39.78 -12.05
C ARG A 11 -38.78 38.60 -11.56
N GLN A 12 -38.17 37.65 -10.85
CA GLN A 12 -38.91 36.75 -9.99
C GLN A 12 -38.80 37.28 -8.56
N THR A 13 -39.96 37.62 -8.02
CA THR A 13 -40.20 38.19 -6.70
C THR A 13 -39.79 37.20 -5.60
N SER A 14 -39.00 37.69 -4.66
CA SER A 14 -38.74 37.05 -3.37
C SER A 14 -39.93 37.21 -2.41
N ALA A 15 -40.13 36.19 -1.55
CA ALA A 15 -40.91 36.07 -0.30
C ALA A 15 -41.98 34.96 -0.40
N ALA A 16 -42.06 33.94 0.48
CA ALA A 16 -41.31 33.46 1.63
C ALA A 16 -41.74 31.99 1.91
N PRO A 17 -41.01 31.22 2.73
CA PRO A 17 -41.75 30.39 3.69
C PRO A 17 -41.12 30.38 5.09
N PRO A 18 -41.94 30.34 6.16
CA PRO A 18 -41.49 29.71 7.39
C PRO A 18 -42.45 28.58 7.78
N ALA A 19 -41.97 27.35 7.68
CA ALA A 19 -42.39 26.29 8.57
C ALA A 19 -41.26 25.27 8.65
N ARG A 20 -40.67 25.20 9.84
CA ARG A 20 -39.68 24.20 10.24
C ARG A 20 -40.28 22.82 10.03
N HIS A 21 -39.61 21.96 9.28
CA HIS A 21 -39.70 20.53 9.48
C HIS A 21 -38.29 19.93 9.43
N THR A 22 -37.83 19.59 10.62
CA THR A 22 -36.66 18.77 10.88
C THR A 22 -36.81 17.43 10.16
N ARG A 23 -35.89 17.13 9.24
CA ARG A 23 -35.43 15.76 9.01
C ARG A 23 -34.00 15.82 8.53
N GLY A 24 -33.09 15.61 9.48
CA GLY A 24 -31.70 15.35 9.19
C GLY A 24 -31.61 14.10 8.33
N ALA A 25 -31.02 14.23 7.16
CA ALA A 25 -30.26 13.15 6.56
C ALA A 25 -28.80 13.58 6.66
N ALA A 26 -28.25 13.49 7.88
CA ALA A 26 -26.81 13.34 7.99
C ALA A 26 -26.49 12.05 7.23
N SER A 27 -25.81 12.15 6.09
CA SER A 27 -25.04 11.06 5.51
C SER A 27 -23.88 10.75 6.46
N ALA A 28 -24.22 10.25 7.65
CA ALA A 28 -23.27 9.63 8.54
C ALA A 28 -23.06 8.19 8.04
N SER A 29 -22.47 8.03 6.86
CA SER A 29 -21.70 6.82 6.57
C SER A 29 -20.40 6.88 7.36
N ARG A 30 -20.51 6.92 8.69
CA ARG A 30 -19.40 6.62 9.60
C ARG A 30 -19.56 5.16 10.00
N ALA A 31 -19.17 4.27 9.09
CA ALA A 31 -18.79 2.92 9.49
C ALA A 31 -17.26 2.80 9.44
N PRO A 32 -16.56 3.07 10.56
CA PRO A 32 -15.28 2.41 10.80
C PRO A 32 -15.23 1.94 12.25
N LEU A 33 -15.96 0.87 12.56
CA LEU A 33 -15.70 0.10 13.78
C LEU A 33 -15.36 -1.36 13.43
N ALA A 34 -15.96 -1.93 12.37
CA ALA A 34 -15.55 -3.24 11.85
C ALA A 34 -14.22 -3.22 11.08
N ALA A 35 -13.82 -2.08 10.51
CA ALA A 35 -12.53 -1.94 9.82
C ALA A 35 -11.34 -1.96 10.78
N GLY A 36 -11.51 -1.55 12.04
CA GLY A 36 -10.39 -1.43 13.00
C GLY A 36 -9.85 -2.78 13.47
N ASP A 37 -10.74 -3.75 13.71
CA ASP A 37 -10.38 -5.07 14.23
C ASP A 37 -9.94 -6.00 13.10
N SER A 38 -10.65 -5.99 11.96
CA SER A 38 -10.19 -6.66 10.74
C SER A 38 -8.83 -6.11 10.23
N SER A 39 -8.60 -4.79 10.33
CA SER A 39 -7.28 -4.22 9.98
C SER A 39 -6.19 -4.52 11.02
N ARG A 40 -6.54 -4.87 12.26
CA ARG A 40 -5.56 -5.34 13.26
C ARG A 40 -5.19 -6.80 12.98
N GLU A 41 -6.18 -7.67 12.81
CA GLU A 41 -5.97 -9.08 12.48
C GLU A 41 -5.16 -9.26 11.18
N VAL A 42 -5.46 -8.48 10.13
CA VAL A 42 -4.69 -8.50 8.88
C VAL A 42 -3.25 -8.01 9.10
N ARG A 43 -3.04 -7.00 9.94
CA ARG A 43 -1.68 -6.52 10.26
C ARG A 43 -0.88 -7.53 11.04
N ASP A 44 -1.50 -8.21 12.01
CA ASP A 44 -0.84 -9.23 12.83
C ASP A 44 -0.52 -10.46 11.98
N LEU A 45 -1.45 -10.90 11.12
CA LEU A 45 -1.20 -11.98 10.17
C LEU A 45 -0.05 -11.66 9.20
N LEU A 46 0.02 -10.43 8.69
CA LEU A 46 1.13 -9.98 7.84
C LEU A 46 2.44 -9.88 8.62
N ALA A 47 2.41 -9.48 9.89
CA ALA A 47 3.59 -9.43 10.75
C ALA A 47 4.13 -10.84 11.05
N ASP A 48 3.25 -11.79 11.34
CA ASP A 48 3.59 -13.20 11.57
C ASP A 48 4.11 -13.87 10.30
N TRP A 49 3.46 -13.62 9.17
CA TRP A 49 3.91 -14.10 7.86
C TRP A 49 5.30 -13.55 7.54
N ARG A 50 5.53 -12.25 7.76
CA ARG A 50 6.83 -11.61 7.58
C ARG A 50 7.90 -12.20 8.49
N THR A 51 7.58 -12.43 9.76
CA THR A 51 8.52 -13.01 10.73
C THR A 51 8.88 -14.44 10.36
N THR A 52 7.89 -15.24 9.97
CA THR A 52 8.07 -16.62 9.52
C THR A 52 8.92 -16.71 8.25
N ALA A 53 8.65 -15.85 7.26
CA ALA A 53 9.42 -15.79 6.03
C ALA A 53 10.88 -15.40 6.30
N TYR A 54 11.09 -14.39 7.16
CA TYR A 54 12.43 -13.99 7.59
C TYR A 54 13.20 -15.13 8.25
N SER A 55 12.61 -15.81 9.23
CA SER A 55 13.27 -16.92 9.94
C SER A 55 13.68 -18.03 8.97
N ARG A 56 12.78 -18.44 8.05
CA ARG A 56 13.11 -19.49 7.07
C ARG A 56 14.26 -19.10 6.14
N ILE A 57 14.32 -17.84 5.72
CA ILE A 57 15.41 -17.35 4.86
C ILE A 57 16.72 -17.31 5.65
N ARG A 58 16.67 -16.83 6.90
CA ARG A 58 17.84 -16.80 7.78
C ARG A 58 18.40 -18.20 8.02
N ASP A 59 17.56 -19.14 8.41
CA ASP A 59 17.99 -20.51 8.70
C ASP A 59 18.58 -21.18 7.44
N ARG A 60 18.10 -20.84 6.23
CA ARG A 60 18.72 -21.29 4.96
C ARG A 60 20.09 -20.66 4.74
N PHE A 61 20.29 -19.39 5.07
CA PHE A 61 21.59 -18.73 4.94
C PHE A 61 22.60 -19.17 6.00
N GLU A 62 22.15 -19.45 7.24
CA GLU A 62 22.99 -20.06 8.27
C GLU A 62 23.53 -21.41 7.78
N ARG A 63 22.63 -22.26 7.26
CA ARG A 63 23.03 -23.50 6.59
C ARG A 63 23.95 -23.28 5.39
N ALA A 64 23.71 -22.25 4.58
CA ALA A 64 24.57 -21.95 3.44
C ALA A 64 26.01 -21.60 3.86
N VAL A 65 26.18 -20.94 5.01
CA VAL A 65 27.50 -20.68 5.60
C VAL A 65 28.13 -21.99 6.09
N GLU A 66 27.37 -22.84 6.79
CA GLU A 66 27.85 -24.15 7.26
C GLU A 66 28.23 -25.10 6.11
N GLU A 67 27.45 -25.08 5.02
CA GLU A 67 27.63 -25.89 3.81
C GLU A 67 28.76 -25.33 2.91
N GLY A 68 29.23 -24.09 3.15
CA GLY A 68 30.26 -23.41 2.35
C GLY A 68 29.74 -22.76 1.05
N ASP A 69 28.42 -22.70 0.86
CA ASP A 69 27.76 -21.97 -0.23
C ASP A 69 27.91 -20.44 -0.07
N LEU A 70 28.09 -19.97 1.17
CA LEU A 70 28.36 -18.57 1.50
C LEU A 70 29.71 -18.41 2.23
N PRO A 71 30.40 -17.26 2.06
CA PRO A 71 31.58 -16.92 2.87
C PRO A 71 31.29 -17.00 4.38
N ALA A 72 32.25 -17.44 5.17
CA ALA A 72 32.12 -17.57 6.62
C ALA A 72 31.85 -16.24 7.34
N GLU A 73 32.30 -15.13 6.73
CA GLU A 73 32.12 -13.76 7.20
C GLU A 73 30.76 -13.16 6.81
N SER A 74 29.93 -13.89 6.07
CA SER A 74 28.59 -13.46 5.73
C SER A 74 27.75 -13.27 7.00
N ASP A 75 26.86 -12.29 7.00
CA ASP A 75 25.84 -12.12 8.03
C ASP A 75 24.49 -12.69 7.51
N PRO A 76 24.11 -13.93 7.90
CA PRO A 76 22.86 -14.55 7.45
C PRO A 76 21.62 -13.76 7.83
N ALA A 77 21.65 -13.08 8.99
CA ALA A 77 20.54 -12.30 9.48
C ALA A 77 20.33 -11.03 8.65
N LEU A 78 21.43 -10.35 8.29
CA LEU A 78 21.38 -9.19 7.39
C LEU A 78 20.92 -9.58 5.99
N LEU A 79 21.49 -10.65 5.43
CA LEU A 79 21.09 -11.17 4.11
C LEU A 79 19.62 -11.56 4.09
N ALA A 80 19.13 -12.25 5.13
CA ALA A 80 17.73 -12.62 5.24
C ALA A 80 16.81 -11.40 5.34
N ARG A 81 17.20 -10.39 6.11
CA ARG A 81 16.43 -9.14 6.22
C ARG A 81 16.34 -8.44 4.87
N TYR A 82 17.44 -8.39 4.14
CA TYR A 82 17.50 -7.78 2.82
C TYR A 82 16.56 -8.49 1.84
N VAL A 83 16.69 -9.81 1.69
CA VAL A 83 15.85 -10.61 0.78
C VAL A 83 14.37 -10.53 1.15
N ALA A 84 14.05 -10.65 2.43
CA ALA A 84 12.66 -10.54 2.90
C ALA A 84 12.07 -9.16 2.55
N THR A 85 12.83 -8.09 2.77
CA THR A 85 12.39 -6.72 2.45
C THR A 85 12.10 -6.54 0.97
N LEU A 86 12.99 -7.03 0.09
CA LEU A 86 12.75 -7.01 -1.36
C LEU A 86 11.49 -7.79 -1.74
N ALA A 87 11.35 -9.02 -1.24
CA ALA A 87 10.20 -9.88 -1.54
C ALA A 87 8.87 -9.23 -1.13
N PHE A 88 8.82 -8.59 0.04
CA PHE A 88 7.63 -7.85 0.47
C PHE A 88 7.36 -6.61 -0.38
N GLY A 89 8.41 -5.87 -0.76
CA GLY A 89 8.28 -4.73 -1.67
C GLY A 89 7.64 -5.16 -3.00
N ILE A 90 8.13 -6.24 -3.59
CA ILE A 90 7.60 -6.81 -4.84
C ILE A 90 6.14 -7.25 -4.66
N ALA A 91 5.80 -7.89 -3.53
CA ALA A 91 4.42 -8.30 -3.24
C ALA A 91 3.46 -7.09 -3.15
N VAL A 92 3.90 -5.99 -2.54
CA VAL A 92 3.12 -4.74 -2.48
C VAL A 92 2.92 -4.14 -3.88
N GLN A 93 3.96 -4.12 -4.72
CA GLN A 93 3.85 -3.65 -6.10
C GLN A 93 2.91 -4.54 -6.93
N ALA A 94 2.99 -5.86 -6.75
CA ALA A 94 2.07 -6.82 -7.39
C ALA A 94 0.62 -6.58 -6.98
N ALA A 95 0.36 -6.37 -5.69
CA ALA A 95 -0.98 -6.03 -5.18
C ALA A 95 -1.48 -4.68 -5.70
N SER A 96 -0.57 -3.79 -6.10
CA SER A 96 -0.88 -2.48 -6.69
C SER A 96 -1.08 -2.53 -8.21
N GLY A 97 -0.96 -3.70 -8.84
CA GLY A 97 -1.23 -3.91 -10.26
C GLY A 97 -0.04 -3.64 -11.20
N VAL A 98 1.19 -3.59 -10.66
CA VAL A 98 2.39 -3.47 -11.50
C VAL A 98 2.52 -4.68 -12.44
N PRO A 99 2.87 -4.48 -13.73
CA PRO A 99 3.02 -5.57 -14.68
C PRO A 99 4.02 -6.64 -14.22
N ARG A 100 3.72 -7.90 -14.56
CA ARG A 100 4.58 -9.05 -14.22
C ARG A 100 6.01 -8.89 -14.70
N GLU A 101 6.20 -8.34 -15.89
CA GLU A 101 7.52 -8.14 -16.51
C GLU A 101 8.38 -7.19 -15.66
N ASP A 102 7.79 -6.10 -15.16
CA ASP A 102 8.48 -5.14 -14.30
C ASP A 102 8.79 -5.75 -12.92
N LEU A 103 7.88 -6.53 -12.35
CA LEU A 103 8.11 -7.25 -11.09
C LEU A 103 9.24 -8.28 -11.21
N GLN A 104 9.33 -8.97 -12.36
CA GLN A 104 10.43 -9.88 -12.66
C GLN A 104 11.75 -9.14 -12.78
N GLN A 105 11.77 -7.97 -13.41
CA GLN A 105 12.96 -7.11 -13.44
C GLN A 105 13.37 -6.70 -12.02
N MET A 106 12.44 -6.33 -11.14
CA MET A 106 12.74 -6.01 -9.74
C MET A 106 13.29 -7.21 -8.95
N ALA A 107 12.76 -8.41 -9.18
CA ALA A 107 13.23 -9.64 -8.51
C ALA A 107 14.62 -10.08 -8.98
N THR A 108 14.95 -9.80 -10.24
CA THR A 108 16.21 -10.20 -10.87
C THR A 108 17.24 -9.08 -10.88
N ALA A 109 16.83 -7.86 -10.50
CA ALA A 109 17.73 -6.76 -10.17
C ALA A 109 18.50 -7.17 -8.92
N ALA A 110 19.57 -7.94 -9.13
CA ALA A 110 20.51 -8.24 -8.09
C ALA A 110 20.98 -6.90 -7.49
N PRO A 111 21.09 -6.76 -6.16
CA PRO A 111 22.01 -5.76 -5.66
C PRO A 111 23.32 -6.01 -6.37
N ALA A 112 23.97 -4.97 -6.86
CA ALA A 112 25.36 -5.06 -7.22
C ALA A 112 26.11 -5.48 -5.94
N SER A 113 26.24 -6.79 -5.71
CA SER A 113 27.19 -7.34 -4.77
C SER A 113 28.54 -7.11 -5.43
N GLY A 114 29.03 -5.87 -5.33
CA GLY A 114 30.45 -5.64 -5.35
C GLY A 114 31.07 -6.57 -4.29
N PRO A 115 32.27 -7.11 -4.55
CA PRO A 115 32.88 -8.09 -3.66
C PRO A 115 32.86 -7.55 -2.23
N LEU A 116 32.32 -8.35 -1.30
CA LEU A 116 32.43 -8.09 0.13
C LEU A 116 33.93 -8.22 0.43
N HIS A 117 34.60 -7.08 0.63
CA HIS A 117 36.03 -6.97 0.87
C HIS A 117 36.30 -6.49 2.29
#